data_AF-F2QDG9-F1
#
_entry.id   AF-F2QDG9-F1
#
_cell.length_a   1.000
_cell.length_b   1.000
_cell.length_c   1.000
_cell.angle_alpha   90.00
_cell.angle_beta   90.00
_cell.angle_gamma   90.00
#
_symmetry.space_group_name_H-M   'P 1'
#
loop_
_entity.id
_entity.type
_entity.pdbx_description
1 polymer ?
#
loop_
_entity_poly.entity_id
_entity_poly.type
_entity_poly.pdbx_seq_one_letter_code
_entity_poly.pdbx_strand_id
1 'polypeptide(L)'
;MFKSNKWLYFLLSIPFLLLFLTFLSYGNFLLNNNGRFVHEHEKTIKSALITYLEDEERQSIKSLKILPNTARGGYDNGGDVGGSYHIQFSAYVNDNPNQSLKAELYFPDASISPFTLIKPDPFKDKKKMSRWFIGEIELSDDPSWRKE
;
A
#
# COMPACT_ATOMS: atom_id res chain seq x y z
N MET A 1 -4.84 -25.22 51.12
CA MET A 1 -3.90 -25.31 49.97
C MET A 1 -4.72 -25.52 48.71
N PHE A 2 -5.04 -24.46 47.94
CA PHE A 2 -5.77 -24.61 46.67
C PHE A 2 -4.81 -25.13 45.60
N LYS A 3 -5.08 -26.32 45.07
CA LYS A 3 -4.29 -26.94 44.00
C LYS A 3 -4.59 -26.16 42.71
N SER A 4 -3.60 -25.41 42.22
CA SER A 4 -3.75 -24.58 41.02
C SER A 4 -4.04 -25.45 39.79
N ASN A 5 -5.29 -25.47 39.34
CA ASN A 5 -5.68 -26.11 38.09
C ASN A 5 -5.30 -25.20 36.90
N LYS A 6 -4.03 -25.27 36.50
CA LYS A 6 -3.45 -24.43 35.44
C LYS A 6 -4.24 -24.48 34.11
N TRP A 7 -4.95 -25.57 33.87
CA TRP A 7 -5.85 -25.75 32.72
C TRP A 7 -7.01 -24.76 32.67
N LEU A 8 -7.51 -24.27 33.82
CA LEU A 8 -8.59 -23.28 33.84
C LEU A 8 -8.16 -21.94 33.24
N TYR A 9 -6.93 -21.51 33.52
CA TYR A 9 -6.36 -20.27 32.93
C TYR A 9 -6.17 -20.40 31.42
N PHE A 10 -5.81 -21.60 30.94
CA PHE A 10 -5.71 -21.86 29.50
C PHE A 10 -7.08 -21.74 28.82
N LEU A 11 -8.12 -22.36 29.37
CA LEU A 11 -9.51 -22.23 28.89
C LEU A 11 -10.02 -20.79 28.92
N LEU A 12 -9.70 -20.04 29.97
CA LEU A 12 -10.07 -18.62 30.10
C LEU A 12 -9.36 -17.72 29.07
N SER A 13 -8.21 -18.15 28.55
CA SER A 13 -7.44 -17.41 27.55
C SER A 13 -7.93 -17.61 26.11
N ILE A 14 -8.68 -18.69 25.84
CA ILE A 14 -9.19 -19.01 24.49
C ILE A 14 -10.06 -17.87 23.90
N PRO A 15 -11.00 -17.25 24.63
CA PRO A 15 -11.79 -16.13 24.10
C PRO A 15 -10.93 -14.91 23.77
N PHE A 16 -9.91 -14.62 24.59
CA PHE A 16 -8.97 -13.53 24.34
C PHE A 16 -8.08 -13.80 23.12
N LEU A 17 -7.61 -15.04 22.97
CA LEU A 17 -6.86 -15.47 21.79
C LEU A 17 -7.70 -15.36 20.52
N LEU A 18 -8.96 -15.80 20.57
CA LEU A 18 -9.89 -15.69 19.44
C LEU A 18 -10.18 -14.23 19.10
N LEU A 19 -10.39 -13.36 20.09
CA LEU A 19 -10.58 -11.92 19.88
C LEU A 19 -9.33 -11.25 19.27
N PHE A 20 -8.14 -11.67 19.70
CA PHE A 20 -6.88 -11.19 19.15
C PHE A 20 -6.67 -11.65 17.69
N LEU A 21 -6.98 -12.92 17.39
CA LEU A 21 -6.92 -13.47 16.04
C LEU A 21 -7.94 -12.81 15.10
N THR A 22 -9.16 -12.52 15.57
CA THR A 22 -10.15 -11.79 14.77
C THR A 22 -9.75 -10.35 14.55
N PHE A 23 -9.12 -9.68 15.53
CA PHE A 23 -8.56 -8.34 15.37
C PHE A 23 -7.44 -8.30 14.31
N LEU A 24 -6.52 -9.28 14.34
CA LEU A 24 -5.47 -9.41 13.31
C LEU A 24 -6.07 -9.70 11.92
N SER A 25 -7.08 -10.55 11.84
CA SER A 25 -7.79 -10.86 10.59
C SER A 25 -8.58 -9.66 10.06
N TYR A 26 -9.19 -8.86 10.95
CA TYR A 26 -9.89 -7.62 10.60
C TYR A 26 -8.96 -6.57 9.99
N GLY A 27 -7.70 -6.51 10.43
CA GLY A 27 -6.68 -5.65 9.82
C GLY A 27 -6.51 -5.90 8.32
N ASN A 28 -6.56 -7.17 7.89
CA ASN A 28 -6.54 -7.56 6.47
C ASN A 28 -7.89 -7.34 5.76
N PHE A 29 -9.02 -7.40 6.49
CA PHE A 29 -10.36 -7.15 5.95
C PHE A 29 -10.61 -5.67 5.63
N LEU A 30 -9.93 -4.74 6.33
CA LEU A 30 -10.06 -3.29 6.07
C LEU A 30 -9.34 -2.82 4.81
N LEU A 31 -8.48 -3.65 4.23
CA LEU A 31 -7.79 -3.32 2.98
C LEU A 31 -8.75 -3.55 1.81
N ASN A 32 -9.12 -2.46 1.13
CA ASN A 32 -9.72 -2.56 -0.21
C ASN A 32 -8.76 -3.30 -1.17
N ASN A 33 -9.22 -3.73 -2.34
CA ASN A 33 -8.37 -4.48 -3.28
C ASN A 33 -7.03 -3.79 -3.59
N ASN A 34 -7.01 -2.45 -3.62
CA ASN A 34 -5.79 -1.67 -3.83
C ASN A 34 -4.82 -1.76 -2.65
N GLY A 35 -5.33 -1.60 -1.42
CA GLY A 35 -4.55 -1.75 -0.20
C GLY A 35 -3.98 -3.16 -0.05
N ARG A 36 -4.77 -4.18 -0.42
CA ARG A 36 -4.30 -5.57 -0.45
C ARG A 36 -3.19 -5.75 -1.47
N PHE A 37 -3.33 -5.20 -2.68
CA PHE A 37 -2.29 -5.27 -3.71
C PHE A 37 -0.98 -4.63 -3.25
N VAL A 38 -1.04 -3.41 -2.71
CA VAL A 38 0.13 -2.68 -2.20
C VAL A 38 0.79 -3.45 -1.06
N HIS A 39 0.00 -4.06 -0.17
CA HIS A 39 0.53 -4.88 0.91
C HIS A 39 1.21 -6.16 0.41
N GLU A 40 0.59 -6.89 -0.51
CA GLU A 40 1.15 -8.12 -1.11
C GLU A 40 2.48 -7.86 -1.85
N HIS A 41 2.64 -6.66 -2.44
CA HIS A 41 3.83 -6.25 -3.19
C HIS A 41 4.73 -5.27 -2.42
N GLU A 42 4.50 -5.09 -1.11
CA GLU A 42 5.11 -4.04 -0.29
C GLU A 42 6.64 -4.07 -0.38
N LYS A 43 7.25 -5.25 -0.36
CA LYS A 43 8.70 -5.40 -0.44
C LYS A 43 9.27 -4.86 -1.77
N THR A 44 8.66 -5.22 -2.89
CA THR A 44 9.10 -4.81 -4.23
C THR A 44 8.87 -3.31 -4.43
N ILE A 45 7.71 -2.81 -4.02
CA ILE A 45 7.37 -1.39 -4.08
C ILE A 45 8.36 -0.57 -3.25
N LYS A 46 8.62 -0.98 -2.00
CA LYS A 46 9.58 -0.28 -1.13
C LYS A 46 10.97 -0.24 -1.74
N SER A 47 11.44 -1.37 -2.29
CA SER A 47 12.74 -1.41 -2.94
C SER A 47 12.83 -0.42 -4.10
N ALA A 48 11.81 -0.39 -4.97
CA ALA A 48 11.78 0.50 -6.13
C ALA A 48 11.74 1.98 -5.70
N LEU A 49 10.94 2.32 -4.69
CA LEU A 49 10.88 3.68 -4.14
C LEU A 49 12.19 4.11 -3.47
N ILE A 50 12.84 3.23 -2.72
CA ILE A 50 14.14 3.53 -2.11
C ILE A 50 15.17 3.80 -3.22
N THR A 51 15.25 2.93 -4.23
CA THR A 51 16.15 3.14 -5.37
C THR A 51 15.89 4.47 -6.06
N TYR A 52 14.62 4.80 -6.34
CA TYR A 52 14.28 6.10 -6.93
C TYR A 52 14.73 7.28 -6.05
N LEU A 53 14.44 7.26 -4.76
CA LEU A 53 14.78 8.36 -3.84
C LEU A 53 16.29 8.51 -3.64
N GLU A 54 17.04 7.41 -3.66
CA GLU A 54 18.51 7.44 -3.52
C GLU A 54 19.21 7.87 -4.81
N ASP A 55 18.74 7.41 -5.97
CA ASP A 55 19.37 7.67 -7.26
C ASP A 55 18.98 9.03 -7.84
N GLU A 56 17.68 9.34 -7.89
CA GLU A 56 17.16 10.55 -8.54
C GLU A 56 17.14 11.75 -7.59
N GLU A 57 16.65 11.55 -6.36
CA GLU A 57 16.49 12.62 -5.37
C GLU A 57 17.73 12.79 -4.47
N ARG A 58 18.73 11.88 -4.60
CA ARG A 58 19.98 11.87 -3.83
C ARG A 58 19.77 11.88 -2.31
N GLN A 59 18.64 11.37 -1.86
CA GLN A 59 18.29 11.31 -0.44
C GLN A 59 18.90 10.05 0.17
N SER A 60 19.19 10.08 1.48
CA SER A 60 19.60 8.87 2.19
C SER A 60 18.40 8.29 2.91
N ILE A 61 18.02 7.07 2.54
CA ILE A 61 16.83 6.41 3.03
C ILE A 61 17.22 5.29 4.00
N LYS A 62 16.96 5.49 5.29
CA LYS A 62 17.15 4.48 6.33
C LYS A 62 15.94 3.56 6.44
N SER A 63 14.74 4.11 6.30
CA SER A 63 13.48 3.36 6.36
C SER A 63 12.44 3.97 5.44
N LEU A 64 11.54 3.12 4.94
CA LEU A 64 10.35 3.53 4.17
C LEU A 64 9.15 2.76 4.71
N LYS A 65 8.11 3.50 5.11
CA LYS A 65 6.89 2.99 5.69
C LYS A 65 5.69 3.41 4.84
N ILE A 66 5.11 2.45 4.13
CA ILE A 66 3.84 2.65 3.43
C ILE A 66 2.73 2.81 4.47
N LEU A 67 1.89 3.82 4.31
CA LEU A 67 0.81 4.11 5.23
C LEU A 67 -0.39 3.21 4.97
N PRO A 68 -0.91 2.53 6.02
CA PRO A 68 -2.06 1.66 5.87
C PRO A 68 -3.29 2.47 5.43
N ASN A 69 -4.19 1.83 4.68
CA ASN A 69 -5.48 2.39 4.26
C ASN A 69 -5.42 3.67 3.40
N THR A 70 -4.24 4.04 2.89
CA THR A 70 -4.06 5.19 1.98
C THR A 70 -4.19 4.83 0.51
N ALA A 71 -4.08 3.55 0.16
CA ALA A 71 -4.18 3.09 -1.22
C ALA A 71 -5.55 3.42 -1.85
N ARG A 72 -5.54 4.20 -2.92
CA ARG A 72 -6.70 4.57 -3.73
C ARG A 72 -6.39 4.26 -5.18
N GLY A 73 -7.29 3.54 -5.83
CA GLY A 73 -7.13 3.16 -7.21
C GLY A 73 -8.16 3.83 -8.09
N GLY A 74 -7.74 4.21 -9.29
CA GLY A 74 -8.56 4.95 -10.24
C GLY A 74 -8.06 4.75 -11.66
N TYR A 75 -8.96 4.87 -12.62
CA TYR A 75 -8.54 5.04 -14.01
C TYR A 75 -8.32 6.51 -14.27
N ASP A 76 -7.45 6.80 -15.23
CA ASP A 76 -7.42 8.12 -15.86
C ASP A 76 -8.82 8.54 -16.30
N ASN A 77 -9.00 9.85 -16.42
CA ASN A 77 -10.13 10.42 -17.16
C ASN A 77 -9.89 10.14 -18.64
N GLY A 78 -10.10 8.89 -19.06
CA GLY A 78 -9.64 8.36 -20.34
C GLY A 78 -10.15 9.05 -21.60
N GLY A 79 -10.96 10.10 -21.48
CA GLY A 79 -11.28 11.07 -22.54
C GLY A 79 -11.31 10.50 -23.94
N ASP A 80 -10.55 11.13 -24.84
CA ASP A 80 -10.49 10.77 -26.26
C ASP A 80 -9.39 9.75 -26.58
N VAL A 81 -8.45 9.50 -25.66
CA VAL A 81 -7.22 8.70 -25.90
C VAL A 81 -7.16 7.38 -25.13
N GLY A 82 -8.14 7.11 -24.27
CA GLY A 82 -8.13 5.99 -23.34
C GLY A 82 -7.37 6.33 -22.06
N GLY A 83 -7.28 5.36 -21.16
CA GLY A 83 -6.67 5.55 -19.85
C GLY A 83 -6.17 4.25 -19.27
N SER A 84 -5.32 4.34 -18.25
CA SER A 84 -4.82 3.20 -17.51
C SER A 84 -5.31 3.23 -16.07
N TYR A 85 -5.23 2.08 -15.40
CA TYR A 85 -5.46 2.01 -13.97
C TYR A 85 -4.21 2.42 -13.20
N HIS A 86 -4.44 3.09 -12.08
CA HIS A 86 -3.40 3.56 -11.18
C HIS A 86 -3.77 3.23 -9.75
N ILE A 87 -2.77 3.03 -8.90
CA ILE A 87 -2.95 2.97 -7.45
C ILE A 87 -2.03 4.00 -6.80
N GLN A 88 -2.61 5.01 -6.17
CA GLN A 88 -1.90 6.00 -5.38
C GLN A 88 -1.93 5.63 -3.91
N PHE A 89 -0.81 5.79 -3.22
CA PHE A 89 -0.69 5.55 -1.78
C PHE A 89 0.33 6.51 -1.17
N SER A 90 0.28 6.64 0.16
CA SER A 90 1.19 7.52 0.88
C SER A 90 2.23 6.71 1.65
N ALA A 91 3.42 7.25 1.81
CA ALA A 91 4.49 6.66 2.62
C ALA A 91 5.24 7.73 3.41
N TYR A 92 5.86 7.32 4.52
CA TYR A 92 6.85 8.10 5.25
C TYR A 92 8.23 7.52 5.05
N VAL A 93 9.21 8.40 5.01
CA VAL A 93 10.62 8.08 4.92
C VAL A 93 11.26 8.34 6.29
N ASN A 94 12.23 7.52 6.67
CA ASN A 94 13.02 7.63 7.90
C ASN A 94 12.19 7.74 9.18
N ASP A 95 10.98 7.15 9.16
CA ASP A 95 9.98 7.28 10.24
C ASP A 95 9.67 8.74 10.61
N ASN A 96 9.84 9.67 9.67
CA ASN A 96 9.57 11.09 9.82
C ASN A 96 8.30 11.47 9.05
N PRO A 97 7.20 11.86 9.72
CA PRO A 97 5.97 12.28 9.06
C PRO A 97 6.12 13.50 8.14
N ASN A 98 7.15 14.33 8.37
CA ASN A 98 7.45 15.48 7.54
C ASN A 98 8.16 15.09 6.22
N GLN A 99 8.85 13.94 6.21
CA GLN A 99 9.37 13.31 5.00
C GLN A 99 8.33 12.34 4.45
N SER A 100 7.26 12.89 3.88
CA SER A 100 6.16 12.10 3.34
C SER A 100 6.14 12.17 1.82
N LEU A 101 5.84 11.05 1.17
CA LEU A 101 5.56 11.05 -0.26
C LEU A 101 4.20 10.43 -0.59
N LYS A 102 3.65 10.84 -1.73
CA LYS A 102 2.62 10.08 -2.44
C LYS A 102 3.27 9.44 -3.65
N ALA A 103 3.07 8.15 -3.82
CA ALA A 103 3.58 7.40 -4.94
C ALA A 103 2.43 6.76 -5.71
N GLU A 104 2.62 6.65 -7.01
CA GLU A 104 1.70 5.99 -7.92
C GLU A 104 2.27 4.67 -8.44
N LEU A 105 1.41 3.65 -8.52
CA LEU A 105 1.65 2.46 -9.33
C LEU A 105 0.85 2.57 -10.61
N TYR A 106 1.54 2.48 -11.75
CA TYR A 106 0.96 2.52 -13.09
C TYR A 106 0.76 1.10 -13.65
N PHE A 107 -0.44 0.80 -14.15
CA PHE A 107 -0.80 -0.51 -14.71
C PHE A 107 -1.14 -0.44 -16.20
N PRO A 108 -0.16 -0.59 -17.12
CA PRO A 108 -0.40 -0.44 -18.56
C PRO A 108 -1.32 -1.51 -19.15
N ASP A 109 -1.32 -2.71 -18.57
CA ASP A 109 -2.16 -3.82 -19.04
C ASP A 109 -3.61 -3.69 -18.50
N ALA A 110 -3.82 -2.83 -17.52
CA ALA A 110 -5.13 -2.44 -17.01
C ALA A 110 -5.64 -1.17 -17.72
N SER A 111 -5.56 -1.13 -19.04
CA SER A 111 -6.05 -0.01 -19.84
C SER A 111 -7.54 -0.14 -20.21
N ILE A 112 -8.14 1.02 -20.46
CA ILE A 112 -9.50 1.21 -20.96
C ILE A 112 -9.46 2.01 -22.25
N SER A 113 -10.39 1.70 -23.15
CA SER A 113 -10.58 2.45 -24.39
C SER A 113 -11.08 3.88 -24.12
N PRO A 114 -10.89 4.80 -25.08
CA PRO A 114 -11.56 6.10 -25.09
C PRO A 114 -13.07 5.99 -24.80
N PHE A 115 -13.63 6.99 -24.13
CA PHE A 115 -15.08 7.07 -23.82
C PHE A 115 -15.67 5.89 -23.03
N THR A 116 -14.84 5.12 -22.32
CA THR A 116 -15.33 4.07 -21.44
C THR A 116 -16.13 4.66 -20.28
N LEU A 117 -17.46 4.60 -20.39
CA LEU A 117 -18.41 5.11 -19.38
C LEU A 117 -18.38 4.28 -18.09
N ILE A 118 -18.36 2.95 -18.23
CA ILE A 118 -18.34 2.01 -17.10
C ILE A 118 -16.95 1.43 -16.98
N LYS A 119 -16.20 1.90 -15.98
CA LYS A 119 -14.84 1.46 -15.70
C LYS A 119 -14.87 0.00 -15.20
N PRO A 120 -14.16 -0.94 -15.85
CA PRO A 120 -14.13 -2.32 -15.40
C PRO A 120 -13.33 -2.45 -14.11
N ASP A 121 -13.65 -3.44 -13.29
CA ASP A 121 -12.82 -3.80 -12.13
C ASP A 121 -11.52 -4.46 -12.63
N PRO A 122 -10.34 -3.85 -12.44
CA PRO A 122 -9.09 -4.38 -12.97
C PRO A 122 -8.65 -5.65 -12.24
N PHE A 123 -9.15 -5.91 -11.02
CA PHE A 123 -8.78 -7.08 -10.23
C PHE A 123 -9.45 -8.38 -10.68
N LYS A 124 -10.46 -8.30 -11.57
CA LYS A 124 -11.11 -9.49 -12.14
C LYS A 124 -10.19 -10.28 -13.06
N ASP A 125 -9.24 -9.61 -13.70
CA ASP A 125 -8.24 -10.23 -14.56
C ASP A 125 -6.84 -10.03 -13.97
N LYS A 126 -6.28 -11.09 -13.38
CA LYS A 126 -4.95 -11.06 -12.76
C LYS A 126 -3.85 -10.64 -13.73
N LYS A 127 -4.00 -10.89 -15.03
CA LYS A 127 -3.01 -10.48 -16.03
C LYS A 127 -2.90 -8.97 -16.16
N LYS A 128 -4.00 -8.24 -15.90
CA LYS A 128 -4.00 -6.77 -15.95
C LYS A 128 -3.20 -6.15 -14.80
N MET A 129 -3.11 -6.87 -13.68
CA MET A 129 -2.42 -6.42 -12.46
C MET A 129 -0.99 -6.96 -12.33
N SER A 130 -0.55 -7.86 -13.23
CA SER A 130 0.75 -8.54 -13.08
C SER A 130 1.94 -7.65 -13.42
N ARG A 131 1.78 -6.72 -14.37
CA ARG A 131 2.83 -5.79 -14.77
C ARG A 131 2.46 -4.38 -14.32
N TRP A 132 3.33 -3.79 -13.52
CA TRP A 132 3.17 -2.45 -12.98
C TRP A 132 4.52 -1.75 -12.87
N PHE A 133 4.47 -0.42 -12.81
CA PHE A 133 5.64 0.45 -12.72
C PHE A 133 5.42 1.51 -11.66
N ILE A 134 6.51 2.06 -11.12
CA ILE A 134 6.43 3.30 -10.34
C ILE A 134 6.12 4.44 -11.32
N GLY A 135 5.01 5.14 -11.06
CA GLY A 135 4.57 6.29 -11.82
C GLY A 135 5.05 7.59 -11.16
N GLU A 136 4.13 8.54 -11.02
CA GLU A 136 4.42 9.82 -10.36
C GLU A 136 4.76 9.64 -8.87
N ILE A 137 5.73 10.43 -8.41
CA ILE A 137 6.09 10.55 -6.99
C ILE A 137 6.04 12.03 -6.62
N GLU A 138 5.14 12.35 -5.68
CA GLU A 138 5.05 13.68 -5.08
C GLU A 138 5.71 13.65 -3.70
N LEU A 139 6.76 14.46 -3.52
CA LEU A 139 7.39 14.65 -2.21
C LEU A 139 6.72 15.80 -1.45
N SER A 140 6.69 15.71 -0.12
CA SER A 140 6.34 16.86 0.72
C SER A 140 7.38 17.97 0.57
N ASP A 141 6.92 19.22 0.55
CA ASP A 141 7.80 20.39 0.57
C ASP A 141 8.27 20.68 2.01
N ASP A 142 9.15 19.82 2.52
CA ASP A 142 9.72 19.95 3.86
C ASP A 142 11.27 20.03 3.82
N PRO A 143 11.89 20.96 4.55
CA PRO A 143 13.35 21.09 4.58
C PRO A 143 14.08 19.83 5.05
N SER A 144 13.42 18.95 5.81
CA SER A 144 14.01 17.72 6.33
C SER A 144 14.48 16.76 5.24
N TRP A 145 14.01 16.90 3.99
CA TRP A 145 14.53 16.13 2.86
C TRP A 145 15.99 16.45 2.50
N ARG A 146 16.48 17.64 2.86
CA ARG A 146 17.85 18.07 2.57
C ARG A 146 18.80 17.56 3.65
N LYS A 147 19.92 16.99 3.24
CA LYS A 147 21.07 16.81 4.13
C LYS A 147 21.65 18.19 4.40
N GLU A 148 21.74 18.56 5.68
CA GLU A 148 22.64 19.62 6.14
C GLU A 148 24.11 19.22 5.92
#